data_AF-A0A7T4WI55-F1
#
_entry.id   AF-A0A7T4WI55-F1
#
_cell.length_a   1.000
_cell.length_b   1.000
_cell.length_c   1.000
_cell.angle_alpha   90.00
_cell.angle_beta   90.00
_cell.angle_gamma   90.00
#
_symmetry.space_group_name_H-M   'P 1'
#
loop_
_entity.id
_entity.type
_entity.pdbx_description
1 polymer ?
#
loop_
_entity_poly.entity_id
_entity_poly.type
_entity_poly.pdbx_seq_one_letter_code
_entity_poly.pdbx_strand_id
1 'polypeptide(L)'
;MGRAVIPDEPGTRPLAEQSAAAHGAPPAHGAGLPRHRPPLRARGRRIALAAGALVIAAGAVAAATTGTSSSGTGPSGVAMPTEERAGWDRVFSEDFDDATGPGGFEAAYDDRFTVYHGFADTAGTGRYQASTLSAHDGVLDMHLRTAEDGTPLAGGVVPLVDGRWGGQTAGRYSIRMRSDEVDGYGVAVLLWSDQNVWEHGEVDFPEGALGAPAWLNVHCLVDPAEKCVHHETDASLADWHTYTIEWTPTRMSFLVDDEVVGSTTEDIPVERMHLVVQTGSLQGLPPRDAEGSLLIDWMTIDVPAEGETPQATLPSGAPVAG
;
A
#
# COMPACT_ATOMS: atom_id res chain seq x y z
N MET A 1 17.62 3.39 47.63
CA MET A 1 17.66 2.20 46.76
C MET A 1 17.10 2.62 45.41
N GLY A 2 17.99 2.95 44.47
CA GLY A 2 17.62 3.37 43.12
C GLY A 2 17.14 2.17 42.32
N ARG A 3 15.99 2.32 41.66
CA ARG A 3 15.48 1.37 40.67
C ARG A 3 16.35 1.51 39.43
N ALA A 4 17.00 0.43 39.02
CA ALA A 4 17.78 0.39 37.80
C ALA A 4 16.86 0.64 36.60
N VAL A 5 17.24 1.62 35.79
CA VAL A 5 16.74 1.80 34.42
C VAL A 5 17.39 0.67 33.61
N ILE A 6 16.56 -0.24 33.09
CA ILE A 6 17.00 -1.24 32.12
C ILE A 6 17.10 -0.53 30.77
N PRO A 7 18.22 -0.62 30.04
CA PRO A 7 18.34 -0.07 28.71
C PRO A 7 17.43 -0.83 27.74
N ASP A 8 16.73 -0.10 26.85
CA ASP A 8 15.98 -0.66 25.72
C ASP A 8 16.89 -1.57 24.89
N GLU A 9 16.48 -2.83 24.73
CA GLU A 9 17.07 -3.69 23.70
C GLU A 9 16.51 -3.27 22.33
N PRO A 10 17.33 -3.24 21.27
CA PRO A 10 16.86 -2.96 19.92
C PRO A 10 15.76 -3.97 19.55
N GLY A 11 14.56 -3.43 19.26
CA GLY A 11 13.32 -4.17 19.12
C GLY A 11 13.44 -5.38 18.20
N THR A 12 13.19 -6.56 18.76
CA THR A 12 12.94 -7.79 18.00
C THR A 12 11.82 -7.57 17.00
N ARG A 13 12.05 -7.91 15.72
CA ARG A 13 11.03 -7.97 14.66
C ARG A 13 9.86 -8.85 15.15
N PRO A 14 8.67 -8.31 15.45
CA PRO A 14 7.51 -9.12 15.71
C PRO A 14 6.98 -9.62 14.36
N LEU A 15 7.44 -10.80 13.97
CA LEU A 15 6.99 -11.54 12.78
C LEU A 15 5.67 -12.30 13.02
N ALA A 16 4.98 -11.99 14.10
CA ALA A 16 3.93 -12.83 14.67
C ALA A 16 2.52 -12.31 14.34
N GLU A 17 1.54 -13.21 14.47
CA GLU A 17 0.09 -12.93 14.40
C GLU A 17 -0.31 -11.64 15.14
N GLN A 18 0.37 -11.31 16.24
CA GLN A 18 0.12 -10.09 17.01
C GLN A 18 0.23 -8.83 16.14
N SER A 19 1.27 -8.69 15.31
CA SER A 19 1.49 -7.52 14.43
C SER A 19 0.51 -7.41 13.26
N ALA A 20 -0.30 -8.45 13.03
CA ALA A 20 -1.34 -8.46 12.03
C ALA A 20 -2.75 -8.56 12.64
N ALA A 21 -2.86 -8.63 13.96
CA ALA A 21 -4.10 -8.96 14.63
C ALA A 21 -5.02 -7.73 14.68
N ALA A 22 -6.08 -7.77 13.86
CA ALA A 22 -7.35 -7.14 14.18
C ALA A 22 -7.79 -7.62 15.57
N HIS A 23 -7.72 -6.75 16.58
CA HIS A 23 -8.05 -7.01 17.98
C HIS A 23 -9.56 -7.23 18.22
N GLY A 24 -10.18 -8.15 17.48
CA GLY A 24 -11.65 -8.21 17.35
C GLY A 24 -12.21 -7.04 16.52
N ALA A 25 -11.33 -6.28 15.87
CA ALA A 25 -11.71 -5.30 14.86
C ALA A 25 -12.49 -5.99 13.74
N PRO A 26 -13.57 -5.39 13.22
CA PRO A 26 -14.07 -5.80 11.91
C PRO A 26 -12.89 -5.77 10.93
N PRO A 27 -12.79 -6.73 9.99
CA PRO A 27 -11.66 -6.80 9.06
C PRO A 27 -11.43 -5.41 8.47
N ALA A 28 -10.19 -4.91 8.56
CA ALA A 28 -9.80 -3.57 8.09
C ALA A 28 -10.50 -3.28 6.76
N HIS A 29 -10.35 -4.25 5.84
CA HIS A 29 -11.09 -4.55 4.62
C HIS A 29 -12.66 -4.53 4.68
N GLY A 30 -13.28 -3.51 5.25
CA GLY A 30 -14.71 -3.47 5.59
C GLY A 30 -15.61 -2.69 4.63
N ALA A 31 -15.05 -2.02 3.61
CA ALA A 31 -15.85 -1.17 2.73
C ALA A 31 -15.53 -1.46 1.25
N GLY A 32 -16.45 -2.16 0.59
CA GLY A 32 -16.35 -2.52 -0.82
C GLY A 32 -17.06 -3.83 -1.10
N LEU A 33 -18.30 -3.77 -1.60
CA LEU A 33 -18.93 -4.96 -2.14
C LEU A 33 -18.28 -5.28 -3.50
N PRO A 34 -17.85 -6.54 -3.76
CA PRO A 34 -17.44 -6.94 -5.09
C PRO A 34 -18.59 -6.64 -6.06
N ARG A 35 -18.33 -5.79 -7.06
CA ARG A 35 -19.34 -5.47 -8.08
C ARG A 35 -19.33 -6.58 -9.11
N HIS A 36 -20.00 -7.70 -8.82
CA HIS A 36 -20.23 -8.74 -9.81
C HIS A 36 -20.92 -8.17 -11.06
N ARG A 37 -20.17 -7.96 -12.14
CA ARG A 37 -20.74 -7.96 -13.49
C ARG A 37 -20.77 -9.40 -13.98
N PRO A 38 -21.96 -10.02 -14.16
CA PRO A 38 -22.00 -11.34 -14.76
C PRO A 38 -21.39 -11.27 -16.18
N PRO A 39 -20.64 -12.30 -16.62
CA PRO A 39 -20.04 -12.30 -17.93
C PRO A 39 -21.15 -12.23 -18.98
N LEU A 40 -21.22 -11.10 -19.71
CA LEU A 40 -22.06 -11.01 -20.90
C LEU A 40 -21.53 -12.03 -21.90
N ARG A 41 -22.27 -13.14 -22.06
CA ARG A 41 -22.08 -14.10 -23.13
C ARG A 41 -22.17 -13.34 -24.47
N ALA A 42 -21.03 -13.05 -25.07
CA ALA A 42 -20.96 -12.52 -26.42
C ALA A 42 -21.47 -13.58 -27.41
N ARG A 43 -22.78 -13.53 -27.69
CA ARG A 43 -23.37 -14.24 -28.82
C ARG A 43 -22.90 -13.58 -30.09
N GLY A 44 -22.17 -14.35 -30.90
CA GLY A 44 -21.51 -13.90 -32.10
C GLY A 44 -22.41 -13.19 -33.10
N ARG A 45 -21.83 -12.20 -33.77
CA ARG A 45 -22.26 -11.75 -35.08
C ARG A 45 -21.03 -11.70 -35.99
N ARG A 46 -21.01 -12.63 -36.94
CA ARG A 46 -20.12 -12.59 -38.11
C ARG A 46 -20.47 -11.34 -38.92
N ILE A 47 -19.50 -10.49 -39.19
CA ILE A 47 -19.53 -9.56 -40.32
C ILE A 47 -18.19 -9.75 -41.04
N ALA A 48 -18.27 -9.98 -42.35
CA ALA A 48 -17.14 -10.20 -43.23
C ALA A 48 -16.90 -8.97 -44.13
N LEU A 49 -15.63 -8.83 -44.54
CA LEU A 49 -15.09 -8.03 -45.65
C LEU A 49 -14.96 -6.51 -45.37
N ALA A 50 -13.92 -5.80 -45.80
CA ALA A 50 -13.08 -6.00 -46.99
C ALA A 50 -11.66 -5.43 -46.84
N ALA A 51 -10.78 -5.88 -47.74
CA ALA A 51 -9.39 -5.51 -47.91
C ALA A 51 -9.17 -4.08 -48.45
N GLY A 52 -8.03 -3.50 -48.08
CA GLY A 52 -7.40 -2.36 -48.76
C GLY A 52 -5.89 -2.41 -48.50
N ALA A 53 -5.11 -2.58 -49.56
CA ALA A 53 -3.65 -2.75 -49.54
C ALA A 53 -2.91 -1.44 -49.85
N LEU A 54 -1.56 -1.53 -49.75
CA LEU A 54 -0.48 -0.67 -50.31
C LEU A 54 0.04 0.47 -49.39
N VAL A 55 1.34 0.76 -49.18
CA VAL A 55 2.63 0.53 -49.89
C VAL A 55 3.80 0.52 -48.87
N ILE A 56 4.88 -0.19 -49.21
CA ILE A 56 6.19 -0.29 -48.53
C ILE A 56 7.03 1.00 -48.61
N ALA A 57 7.75 1.35 -47.55
CA ALA A 57 9.04 2.04 -47.67
C ALA A 57 10.06 1.49 -46.66
N ALA A 58 11.14 0.93 -47.19
CA ALA A 58 12.33 0.55 -46.46
C ALA A 58 13.13 1.80 -46.06
N GLY A 59 13.68 1.80 -44.85
CA GLY A 59 14.65 2.79 -44.40
C GLY A 59 15.50 2.19 -43.29
N ALA A 60 16.65 1.62 -43.66
CA ALA A 60 17.71 1.33 -42.71
C ALA A 60 18.37 2.66 -42.33
N VAL A 61 18.33 3.02 -41.05
CA VAL A 61 19.23 4.03 -40.47
C VAL A 61 19.90 3.37 -39.27
N ALA A 62 21.16 2.98 -39.47
CA ALA A 62 22.06 2.74 -38.36
C ALA A 62 22.45 4.11 -37.78
N ALA A 63 22.07 4.36 -36.53
CA ALA A 63 22.65 5.40 -35.72
C ALA A 63 23.11 4.76 -34.41
N ALA A 64 24.42 4.52 -34.32
CA ALA A 64 25.08 4.32 -33.05
C ALA A 64 25.22 5.70 -32.40
N THR A 65 24.49 5.94 -31.32
CA THR A 65 24.74 7.04 -30.39
C THR A 65 24.34 6.59 -29.00
N THR A 66 25.36 6.51 -28.14
CA THR A 66 25.34 6.79 -26.69
C THR A 66 24.18 6.23 -25.88
N GLY A 67 24.53 5.39 -24.89
CA GLY A 67 23.62 4.99 -23.82
C GLY A 67 22.95 6.21 -23.20
N THR A 68 21.73 6.47 -23.63
CA THR A 68 20.77 7.22 -22.86
C THR A 68 20.38 6.28 -21.75
N SER A 69 20.87 6.52 -20.54
CA SER A 69 20.17 6.03 -19.35
C SER A 69 18.74 6.51 -19.51
N SER A 70 17.83 5.60 -19.83
CA SER A 70 16.42 5.89 -19.64
C SER A 70 16.29 6.14 -18.14
N SER A 71 16.19 7.40 -17.73
CA SER A 71 15.35 7.79 -16.60
C SER A 71 13.91 7.47 -17.01
N GLY A 72 13.67 6.17 -17.19
CA GLY A 72 12.44 5.60 -17.66
C GLY A 72 11.45 5.82 -16.55
N THR A 73 10.35 6.47 -16.90
CA THR A 73 9.17 6.49 -16.06
C THR A 73 8.86 5.05 -15.67
N GLY A 74 8.78 4.76 -14.36
CA GLY A 74 8.50 3.43 -13.82
C GLY A 74 7.22 2.81 -14.39
N PRO A 75 6.92 1.54 -14.08
CA PRO A 75 5.79 0.81 -14.64
C PRO A 75 4.42 1.52 -14.50
N SER A 76 4.26 2.46 -13.56
CA SER A 76 3.04 3.27 -13.41
C SER A 76 2.95 4.50 -14.33
N GLY A 77 4.02 4.90 -15.01
CA GLY A 77 4.05 6.19 -15.70
C GLY A 77 4.31 7.39 -14.77
N VAL A 78 4.67 7.16 -13.51
CA VAL A 78 5.13 8.20 -12.56
C VAL A 78 6.38 7.69 -11.82
N ALA A 79 7.51 8.40 -11.96
CA ALA A 79 8.74 8.03 -11.28
C ALA A 79 8.66 8.25 -9.76
N MET A 80 9.37 7.43 -8.99
CA MET A 80 9.55 7.65 -7.55
C MET A 80 10.16 9.04 -7.29
N PRO A 81 9.60 9.85 -6.38
CA PRO A 81 10.19 11.14 -6.00
C PRO A 81 11.58 10.94 -5.40
N THR A 82 12.59 11.59 -5.99
CA THR A 82 13.99 11.56 -5.52
C THR A 82 14.41 12.84 -4.81
N GLU A 83 13.68 13.93 -5.01
CA GLU A 83 13.93 15.20 -4.34
C GLU A 83 13.26 15.23 -2.96
N GLU A 84 14.03 15.66 -1.95
CA GLU A 84 13.52 15.92 -0.61
C GLU A 84 12.57 17.12 -0.63
N ARG A 85 11.46 17.00 0.09
CA ARG A 85 10.48 18.08 0.24
C ARG A 85 10.93 18.99 1.38
N ALA A 86 10.76 20.30 1.22
CA ALA A 86 11.14 21.25 2.27
C ALA A 86 10.52 20.88 3.64
N GLY A 87 11.38 20.74 4.66
CA GLY A 87 10.99 20.35 6.02
C GLY A 87 10.86 18.84 6.26
N TRP A 88 11.14 18.00 5.26
CA TRP A 88 11.07 16.55 5.32
C TRP A 88 12.39 15.91 4.87
N ASP A 89 12.85 14.90 5.60
CA ASP A 89 14.00 14.06 5.25
C ASP A 89 13.50 12.67 4.81
N ARG A 90 14.00 12.18 3.66
CA ARG A 90 13.71 10.83 3.16
C ARG A 90 14.45 9.79 3.98
N VAL A 91 13.71 8.87 4.63
CA VAL A 91 14.30 7.78 5.46
C VAL A 91 14.02 6.38 4.92
N PHE A 92 13.14 6.26 3.93
CA PHE A 92 12.89 5.02 3.22
C PHE A 92 12.45 5.29 1.79
N SER A 93 13.01 4.58 0.82
CA SER A 93 12.57 4.57 -0.57
C SER A 93 12.82 3.21 -1.20
N GLU A 94 11.87 2.70 -1.96
CA GLU A 94 11.99 1.47 -2.73
C GLU A 94 11.21 1.58 -4.04
N ASP A 95 11.82 1.14 -5.15
CA ASP A 95 11.27 1.05 -6.51
C ASP A 95 11.35 -0.36 -7.12
N PHE A 96 11.72 -1.36 -6.32
CA PHE A 96 11.63 -2.80 -6.62
C PHE A 96 12.42 -3.29 -7.84
N ASP A 97 13.62 -2.75 -8.04
CA ASP A 97 14.51 -3.14 -9.14
C ASP A 97 15.16 -4.54 -8.97
N ASP A 98 15.20 -5.08 -7.76
CA ASP A 98 15.78 -6.40 -7.46
C ASP A 98 14.79 -7.54 -7.76
N ALA A 99 14.78 -8.01 -9.01
CA ALA A 99 13.85 -9.05 -9.44
C ALA A 99 13.96 -10.38 -8.65
N THR A 100 12.81 -10.96 -8.30
CA THR A 100 12.65 -12.24 -7.60
C THR A 100 11.54 -13.09 -8.20
N GLY A 101 11.64 -14.41 -8.03
CA GLY A 101 10.51 -15.31 -8.28
C GLY A 101 9.50 -15.32 -7.12
N PRO A 102 8.33 -15.95 -7.28
CA PRO A 102 7.35 -16.10 -6.20
C PRO A 102 7.98 -16.71 -4.93
N GLY A 103 7.82 -16.05 -3.79
CA GLY A 103 8.44 -16.47 -2.52
C GLY A 103 9.89 -16.02 -2.34
N GLY A 104 10.51 -15.41 -3.35
CA GLY A 104 11.88 -14.91 -3.28
C GLY A 104 12.01 -13.53 -2.63
N PHE A 105 10.92 -12.76 -2.56
CA PHE A 105 10.92 -11.39 -2.04
C PHE A 105 11.48 -11.31 -0.62
N GLU A 106 11.01 -12.18 0.29
CA GLU A 106 11.41 -12.18 1.71
C GLU A 106 12.93 -12.27 1.90
N ALA A 107 13.62 -13.04 1.05
CA ALA A 107 15.06 -13.22 1.16
C ALA A 107 15.87 -12.12 0.43
N ALA A 108 15.35 -11.56 -0.66
CA ALA A 108 16.08 -10.56 -1.44
C ALA A 108 15.94 -9.14 -0.87
N TYR A 109 14.88 -8.89 -0.09
CA TYR A 109 14.54 -7.60 0.50
C TYR A 109 14.64 -7.60 2.03
N ASP A 110 15.36 -8.55 2.64
CA ASP A 110 15.37 -8.80 4.09
C ASP A 110 16.04 -7.70 4.94
N ASP A 111 16.80 -6.84 4.28
CA ASP A 111 17.47 -5.65 4.83
C ASP A 111 16.54 -4.44 4.91
N ARG A 112 15.48 -4.40 4.10
CA ARG A 112 14.57 -3.24 3.97
C ARG A 112 13.09 -3.56 4.13
N PHE A 113 12.71 -4.83 4.20
CA PHE A 113 11.36 -5.27 4.52
C PHE A 113 11.32 -6.40 5.54
N THR A 114 10.22 -6.44 6.27
CA THR A 114 9.73 -7.63 6.96
C THR A 114 8.49 -8.15 6.24
N VAL A 115 8.39 -9.46 6.06
CA VAL A 115 7.28 -10.13 5.38
C VAL A 115 6.38 -10.83 6.39
N TYR A 116 5.07 -10.74 6.19
CA TYR A 116 4.09 -11.53 6.94
C TYR A 116 3.96 -12.92 6.32
N HIS A 117 4.12 -13.97 7.14
CA HIS A 117 4.18 -15.35 6.69
C HIS A 117 3.67 -16.33 7.75
N GLY A 118 2.84 -17.28 7.35
CA GLY A 118 2.51 -18.49 8.13
C GLY A 118 1.35 -18.35 9.11
N PHE A 119 0.76 -17.16 9.27
CA PHE A 119 -0.38 -16.90 10.16
C PHE A 119 -1.62 -16.41 9.39
N ALA A 120 -2.75 -16.33 10.08
CA ALA A 120 -4.03 -15.96 9.48
C ALA A 120 -3.99 -14.51 8.96
N ASP A 121 -4.73 -14.24 7.89
CA ASP A 121 -4.95 -12.86 7.46
C ASP A 121 -5.91 -12.12 8.39
N THR A 122 -6.07 -10.81 8.14
CA THR A 122 -6.86 -9.93 9.00
C THR A 122 -8.33 -10.35 9.12
N ALA A 123 -8.91 -10.94 8.05
CA ALA A 123 -10.26 -11.49 8.08
C ALA A 123 -10.37 -12.88 8.73
N GLY A 124 -9.23 -13.52 9.02
CA GLY A 124 -9.15 -14.82 9.67
C GLY A 124 -9.54 -16.00 8.78
N THR A 125 -9.79 -15.77 7.49
CA THR A 125 -10.20 -16.83 6.54
C THR A 125 -9.07 -17.23 5.60
N GLY A 126 -8.11 -16.34 5.34
CA GLY A 126 -6.90 -16.60 4.56
C GLY A 126 -5.65 -16.72 5.42
N ARG A 127 -4.49 -16.80 4.76
CA ARG A 127 -3.17 -16.85 5.39
C ARG A 127 -2.17 -15.99 4.66
N TYR A 128 -1.43 -15.18 5.42
CA TYR A 128 -0.25 -14.50 4.89
C TYR A 128 0.82 -15.53 4.51
N GLN A 129 1.35 -15.43 3.30
CA GLN A 129 2.38 -16.34 2.79
C GLN A 129 3.38 -15.60 1.94
N ALA A 130 4.68 -15.75 2.18
CA ALA A 130 5.71 -15.13 1.33
C ALA A 130 5.60 -15.56 -0.15
N SER A 131 5.01 -16.72 -0.45
CA SER A 131 4.78 -17.19 -1.82
C SER A 131 3.84 -16.32 -2.65
N THR A 132 3.08 -15.40 -2.03
CA THR A 132 2.30 -14.38 -2.76
C THR A 132 3.15 -13.19 -3.16
N LEU A 133 4.40 -13.07 -2.69
CA LEU A 133 5.26 -11.92 -2.93
C LEU A 133 6.36 -12.24 -3.94
N SER A 134 6.51 -11.36 -4.91
CA SER A 134 7.65 -11.29 -5.83
C SER A 134 7.94 -9.85 -6.21
N ALA A 135 9.12 -9.58 -6.76
CA ALA A 135 9.45 -8.31 -7.38
C ALA A 135 9.86 -8.57 -8.83
N HIS A 136 9.35 -7.80 -9.78
CA HIS A 136 9.74 -7.91 -11.18
C HIS A 136 9.35 -6.64 -11.92
N ASP A 137 10.04 -6.31 -13.01
CA ASP A 137 9.68 -5.18 -13.88
C ASP A 137 9.50 -3.82 -13.15
N GLY A 138 10.22 -3.62 -12.03
CA GLY A 138 10.11 -2.42 -11.20
C GLY A 138 8.84 -2.36 -10.35
N VAL A 139 8.22 -3.50 -10.00
CA VAL A 139 7.12 -3.57 -9.04
C VAL A 139 7.34 -4.63 -7.98
N LEU A 140 6.80 -4.40 -6.78
CA LEU A 140 6.38 -5.48 -5.89
C LEU A 140 5.01 -5.99 -6.38
N ASP A 141 4.95 -7.28 -6.70
CA ASP A 141 3.72 -8.02 -7.02
C ASP A 141 3.30 -8.85 -5.80
N MET A 142 2.13 -8.52 -5.28
CA MET A 142 1.41 -9.31 -4.28
C MET A 142 0.29 -10.08 -4.99
N HIS A 143 0.63 -11.27 -5.47
CA HIS A 143 -0.24 -12.12 -6.27
C HIS A 143 -1.15 -12.98 -5.39
N LEU A 144 -2.45 -12.69 -5.43
CA LEU A 144 -3.47 -13.29 -4.58
C LEU A 144 -4.22 -14.38 -5.32
N ARG A 145 -4.48 -15.48 -4.60
CA ARG A 145 -5.19 -16.65 -5.13
C ARG A 145 -5.64 -17.56 -4.00
N THR A 146 -6.63 -18.39 -4.29
CA THR A 146 -7.02 -19.49 -3.41
C THR A 146 -6.19 -20.74 -3.71
N ALA A 147 -5.53 -21.32 -2.71
CA ALA A 147 -4.78 -22.57 -2.84
C ALA A 147 -5.70 -23.76 -3.16
N GLU A 148 -5.13 -24.88 -3.63
CA GLU A 148 -5.89 -26.09 -4.00
C GLU A 148 -6.73 -26.65 -2.83
N ASP A 149 -6.24 -26.51 -1.61
CA ASP A 149 -6.93 -26.91 -0.38
C ASP A 149 -8.09 -25.98 0.01
N GLY A 150 -8.27 -24.88 -0.70
CA GLY A 150 -9.29 -23.87 -0.47
C GLY A 150 -8.85 -22.71 0.41
N THR A 151 -7.58 -22.65 0.85
CA THR A 151 -7.06 -21.55 1.66
C THR A 151 -6.80 -20.30 0.81
N PRO A 152 -7.44 -19.16 1.08
CA PRO A 152 -7.09 -17.88 0.48
C PRO A 152 -5.67 -17.47 0.89
N LEU A 153 -4.84 -17.07 -0.07
CA LEU A 153 -3.48 -16.64 0.21
C LEU A 153 -3.40 -15.11 0.20
N ALA A 154 -2.86 -14.57 1.29
CA ALA A 154 -2.65 -13.15 1.51
C ALA A 154 -1.15 -12.80 1.41
N GLY A 155 -0.85 -11.53 1.21
CA GLY A 155 0.50 -10.97 1.24
C GLY A 155 0.56 -9.81 2.23
N GLY A 156 1.71 -9.65 2.90
CA GLY A 156 1.92 -8.54 3.82
C GLY A 156 3.39 -8.16 3.91
N VAL A 157 3.67 -6.86 3.86
CA VAL A 157 5.02 -6.30 3.98
C VAL A 157 5.06 -5.10 4.92
N VAL A 158 6.16 -4.96 5.65
CA VAL A 158 6.47 -3.84 6.54
C VAL A 158 7.82 -3.26 6.14
N PRO A 159 7.89 -2.01 5.65
CA PRO A 159 9.16 -1.33 5.40
C PRO A 159 9.99 -1.19 6.68
N LEU A 160 11.29 -1.42 6.58
CA LEU A 160 12.25 -1.22 7.65
C LEU A 160 12.95 0.12 7.45
N VAL A 161 12.52 1.14 8.20
CA VAL A 161 13.17 2.46 8.17
C VAL A 161 14.59 2.32 8.72
N ASP A 162 15.60 2.73 7.94
CA ASP A 162 17.02 2.51 8.21
C ASP A 162 17.38 1.05 8.56
N GLY A 163 16.66 0.08 7.98
CA GLY A 163 16.83 -1.36 8.23
C GLY A 163 16.38 -1.81 9.63
N ARG A 164 15.61 -0.98 10.34
CA ARG A 164 15.15 -1.24 11.70
C ARG A 164 13.64 -1.42 11.77
N TRP A 165 13.22 -2.25 12.71
CA TRP A 165 11.81 -2.36 13.07
C TRP A 165 11.36 -1.11 13.83
N GLY A 166 10.10 -0.73 13.60
CA GLY A 166 9.41 0.33 14.32
C GLY A 166 9.10 1.53 13.44
N GLY A 167 8.19 2.33 13.96
CA GLY A 167 7.54 3.42 13.26
C GLY A 167 8.01 4.80 13.66
N GLN A 168 7.25 5.79 13.22
CA GLN A 168 7.47 7.21 13.48
C GLN A 168 6.31 7.77 14.32
N THR A 169 6.45 8.97 14.87
CA THR A 169 5.35 9.72 15.53
C THR A 169 4.79 10.85 14.64
N ALA A 170 5.36 11.00 13.45
CA ALA A 170 4.97 11.90 12.38
C ALA A 170 5.66 11.42 11.10
N GLY A 171 5.08 11.68 9.93
CA GLY A 171 5.66 11.20 8.68
C GLY A 171 4.85 11.60 7.45
N ARG A 172 5.49 11.50 6.29
CA ARG A 172 4.81 11.46 4.99
C ARG A 172 5.06 10.09 4.38
N TYR A 173 3.99 9.35 4.14
CA TYR A 173 4.01 7.98 3.63
C TYR A 173 3.35 7.98 2.27
N SER A 174 4.12 7.76 1.21
CA SER A 174 3.59 7.73 -0.16
C SER A 174 3.78 6.35 -0.77
N ILE A 175 2.74 5.84 -1.42
CA ILE A 175 2.76 4.57 -2.14
C ILE A 175 2.10 4.72 -3.50
N ARG A 176 2.76 4.20 -4.54
CA ARG A 176 2.25 4.18 -5.91
C ARG A 176 1.79 2.78 -6.24
N MET A 177 0.49 2.58 -6.34
CA MET A 177 -0.08 1.25 -6.50
C MET A 177 -1.28 1.19 -7.44
N ARG A 178 -1.57 -0.02 -7.92
CA ARG A 178 -2.84 -0.42 -8.54
C ARG A 178 -3.09 -1.90 -8.21
N SER A 179 -4.29 -2.38 -8.43
CA SER A 179 -4.62 -3.79 -8.34
C SER A 179 -5.44 -4.24 -9.55
N ASP A 180 -5.51 -5.54 -9.76
CA ASP A 180 -6.59 -6.13 -10.55
C ASP A 180 -7.92 -6.06 -9.76
N GLU A 181 -9.04 -6.37 -10.41
CA GLU A 181 -10.31 -6.62 -9.71
C GLU A 181 -10.36 -8.10 -9.31
N VAL A 182 -10.32 -8.38 -8.01
CA VAL A 182 -10.25 -9.75 -7.49
C VAL A 182 -11.34 -9.98 -6.44
N ASP A 183 -12.36 -10.74 -6.81
CA ASP A 183 -13.51 -11.00 -5.95
C ASP A 183 -13.09 -11.60 -4.60
N GLY A 184 -13.54 -10.98 -3.52
CA GLY A 184 -13.29 -11.44 -2.15
C GLY A 184 -11.94 -11.05 -1.57
N TYR A 185 -11.07 -10.38 -2.33
CA TYR A 185 -9.80 -9.85 -1.84
C TYR A 185 -9.82 -8.32 -1.73
N GLY A 186 -9.00 -7.79 -0.83
CA GLY A 186 -8.80 -6.36 -0.66
C GLY A 186 -7.42 -6.02 -0.15
N VAL A 187 -7.20 -4.72 0.03
CA VAL A 187 -5.97 -4.12 0.51
C VAL A 187 -6.25 -3.19 1.68
N ALA A 188 -5.31 -3.08 2.59
CA ALA A 188 -5.20 -2.06 3.61
C ALA A 188 -3.73 -1.63 3.65
N VAL A 189 -3.48 -0.38 3.29
CA VAL A 189 -2.20 0.28 3.56
C VAL A 189 -2.41 1.07 4.83
N LEU A 190 -1.81 0.63 5.93
CA LEU A 190 -2.12 1.17 7.24
C LEU A 190 -0.91 1.64 8.02
N LEU A 191 -1.12 2.67 8.85
CA LEU A 191 -0.23 2.97 9.97
C LEU A 191 -0.75 2.23 11.20
N TRP A 192 0.11 1.42 11.80
CA TRP A 192 -0.23 0.58 12.95
C TRP A 192 0.74 0.78 14.12
N SER A 193 0.22 0.63 15.34
CA SER A 193 0.97 0.82 16.59
C SER A 193 2.15 -0.14 16.72
N ASP A 194 3.35 0.38 16.97
CA ASP A 194 4.54 -0.42 17.30
C ASP A 194 4.35 -1.32 18.53
N GLN A 195 3.46 -0.90 19.44
CA GLN A 195 3.13 -1.64 20.66
C GLN A 195 1.95 -2.58 20.48
N ASN A 196 1.37 -2.62 19.28
CA ASN A 196 0.23 -3.46 18.96
C ASN A 196 -0.98 -3.20 19.89
N VAL A 197 -1.29 -1.92 20.07
CA VAL A 197 -2.42 -1.42 20.87
C VAL A 197 -3.29 -0.59 19.95
N TRP A 198 -4.56 -0.98 19.81
CA TRP A 198 -5.47 -0.37 18.84
C TRP A 198 -5.84 1.08 19.22
N GLU A 199 -5.97 1.35 20.52
CA GLU A 199 -6.24 2.68 21.07
C GLU A 199 -5.08 3.68 20.87
N HIS A 200 -3.91 3.21 20.43
CA HIS A 200 -2.82 4.11 20.00
C HIS A 200 -3.09 4.71 18.61
N GLY A 201 -3.97 4.08 17.82
CA GLY A 201 -4.39 4.51 16.50
C GLY A 201 -4.39 3.38 15.47
N GLU A 202 -5.21 3.56 14.43
CA GLU A 202 -5.18 2.83 13.16
C GLU A 202 -5.62 3.80 12.06
N VAL A 203 -4.82 3.89 11.00
CA VAL A 203 -5.04 4.81 9.89
C VAL A 203 -4.86 4.03 8.60
N ASP A 204 -5.95 3.80 7.88
CA ASP A 204 -5.96 2.97 6.66
C ASP A 204 -6.20 3.86 5.44
N PHE A 205 -5.16 4.03 4.62
CA PHE A 205 -5.25 4.79 3.39
C PHE A 205 -4.14 4.42 2.38
N PRO A 206 -4.49 3.81 1.23
CA PRO A 206 -5.84 3.39 0.84
C PRO A 206 -6.24 2.07 1.48
N GLU A 207 -7.54 1.87 1.60
CA GLU A 207 -8.16 0.60 1.95
C GLU A 207 -9.30 0.26 0.97
N GLY A 208 -9.58 -1.02 0.74
CA GLY A 208 -10.80 -1.43 0.05
C GLY A 208 -10.69 -2.76 -0.69
N ALA A 209 -11.78 -3.13 -1.35
CA ALA A 209 -11.79 -4.28 -2.26
C ALA A 209 -10.89 -4.02 -3.48
N LEU A 210 -10.15 -5.04 -3.92
CA LEU A 210 -9.26 -4.88 -5.07
C LEU A 210 -10.06 -4.48 -6.32
N GLY A 211 -9.58 -3.46 -7.03
CA GLY A 211 -10.24 -2.87 -8.20
C GLY A 211 -11.40 -1.92 -7.89
N ALA A 212 -11.85 -1.81 -6.63
CA ALA A 212 -12.89 -0.88 -6.21
C ALA A 212 -12.34 0.52 -5.90
N PRO A 213 -13.19 1.54 -5.71
CA PRO A 213 -12.73 2.82 -5.16
C PRO A 213 -12.01 2.64 -3.82
N ALA A 214 -10.95 3.43 -3.61
CA ALA A 214 -10.18 3.44 -2.38
C ALA A 214 -10.94 4.19 -1.27
N TRP A 215 -10.83 3.68 -0.06
CA TRP A 215 -11.36 4.27 1.17
C TRP A 215 -10.25 4.88 2.01
N LEU A 216 -10.62 5.95 2.71
CA LEU A 216 -9.88 6.56 3.80
C LEU A 216 -10.58 6.22 5.10
N ASN A 217 -9.85 5.63 6.04
CA ASN A 217 -10.33 5.32 7.37
C ASN A 217 -9.35 5.81 8.43
N VAL A 218 -9.86 6.54 9.42
CA VAL A 218 -9.13 6.85 10.65
C VAL A 218 -9.99 6.36 11.79
N HIS A 219 -9.47 5.39 12.53
CA HIS A 219 -10.11 4.85 13.72
C HIS A 219 -10.02 5.85 14.87
N CYS A 220 -11.10 5.98 15.63
CA CYS A 220 -11.12 6.88 16.80
C CYS A 220 -10.15 6.38 17.88
N LEU A 221 -9.42 7.26 18.56
CA LEU A 221 -8.46 6.81 19.58
C LEU A 221 -9.15 6.26 20.85
N VAL A 222 -10.33 6.81 21.19
CA VAL A 222 -11.06 6.44 22.42
C VAL A 222 -11.84 5.14 22.25
N ASP A 223 -12.46 4.94 21.09
CA ASP A 223 -13.20 3.74 20.73
C ASP A 223 -12.78 3.32 19.33
N PRO A 224 -11.69 2.55 19.19
CA PRO A 224 -11.11 2.28 17.89
C PRO A 224 -11.98 1.34 17.04
N ALA A 225 -13.07 0.77 17.56
CA ALA A 225 -14.06 0.09 16.72
C ALA A 225 -14.83 1.07 15.81
N GLU A 226 -14.89 2.35 16.17
CA GLU A 226 -15.54 3.41 15.40
C GLU A 226 -14.55 4.12 14.46
N LYS A 227 -15.04 4.53 13.29
CA LYS A 227 -14.26 5.29 12.31
C LYS A 227 -14.61 6.79 12.40
N CYS A 228 -13.68 7.58 12.94
CA CYS A 228 -13.82 9.03 13.11
C CYS A 228 -13.66 9.78 11.78
N VAL A 229 -12.85 9.23 10.88
CA VAL A 229 -12.86 9.60 9.46
C VAL A 229 -13.20 8.35 8.67
N HIS A 230 -14.20 8.46 7.80
CA HIS A 230 -14.61 7.37 6.91
C HIS A 230 -15.15 7.94 5.60
N HIS A 231 -14.44 7.70 4.51
CA HIS A 231 -14.76 8.31 3.22
C HIS A 231 -14.31 7.43 2.05
N GLU A 232 -15.21 7.19 1.09
CA GLU A 232 -14.88 6.62 -0.22
C GLU A 232 -14.34 7.74 -1.11
N THR A 233 -13.13 7.57 -1.64
CA THR A 233 -12.53 8.51 -2.59
C THR A 233 -13.01 8.23 -4.02
N ASP A 234 -12.79 9.17 -4.94
CA ASP A 234 -13.06 8.96 -6.36
C ASP A 234 -11.98 8.08 -7.05
N ALA A 235 -10.88 7.78 -6.37
CA ALA A 235 -9.74 7.05 -6.92
C ALA A 235 -10.02 5.55 -6.94
N SER A 236 -9.90 4.91 -8.11
CA SER A 236 -10.06 3.47 -8.24
C SER A 236 -8.76 2.74 -7.95
N LEU A 237 -8.80 1.71 -7.10
CA LEU A 237 -7.67 0.81 -6.91
C LEU A 237 -7.30 0.04 -8.20
N ALA A 238 -8.19 -0.01 -9.22
CA ALA A 238 -7.86 -0.61 -10.51
C ALA A 238 -6.87 0.23 -11.34
N ASP A 239 -6.84 1.53 -11.07
CA ASP A 239 -5.99 2.48 -11.74
C ASP A 239 -4.75 2.76 -10.90
N TRP A 240 -3.67 3.07 -11.60
CA TRP A 240 -2.47 3.55 -10.96
C TRP A 240 -2.78 4.91 -10.29
N HIS A 241 -2.72 4.97 -8.95
CA HIS A 241 -2.62 6.22 -8.17
C HIS A 241 -1.43 6.28 -7.18
N THR A 242 -1.00 7.50 -6.83
CA THR A 242 -0.15 7.78 -5.67
C THR A 242 -1.04 8.12 -4.48
N TYR A 243 -1.03 7.29 -3.45
CA TYR A 243 -1.71 7.58 -2.19
C TYR A 243 -0.71 8.11 -1.18
N THR A 244 -1.08 9.15 -0.45
CA THR A 244 -0.21 9.71 0.59
C THR A 244 -0.93 10.02 1.89
N ILE A 245 -0.33 9.60 3.00
CA ILE A 245 -0.65 10.07 4.35
C ILE A 245 0.40 11.10 4.77
N GLU A 246 -0.01 12.33 5.02
CA GLU A 246 0.79 13.31 5.76
C GLU A 246 0.29 13.38 7.19
N TRP A 247 1.14 12.99 8.14
CA TRP A 247 0.84 12.94 9.56
C TRP A 247 1.81 13.86 10.32
N THR A 248 1.23 14.86 10.98
CA THR A 248 1.91 15.80 11.85
C THR A 248 1.21 15.81 13.21
N PRO A 249 1.83 16.32 14.29
CA PRO A 249 1.20 16.36 15.61
C PRO A 249 -0.12 17.14 15.69
N THR A 250 -0.40 17.99 14.70
CA THR A 250 -1.58 18.88 14.70
C THR A 250 -2.56 18.61 13.57
N ARG A 251 -2.17 17.84 12.55
CA ARG A 251 -3.01 17.55 11.39
C ARG A 251 -2.57 16.28 10.68
N MET A 252 -3.56 15.52 10.23
CA MET A 252 -3.39 14.52 9.18
C MET A 252 -4.06 15.00 7.90
N SER A 253 -3.42 14.78 6.76
CA SER A 253 -3.97 15.06 5.43
C SER A 253 -3.69 13.89 4.50
N PHE A 254 -4.69 13.56 3.69
CA PHE A 254 -4.71 12.37 2.87
C PHE A 254 -4.84 12.79 1.42
N LEU A 255 -3.93 12.32 0.58
CA LEU A 255 -3.82 12.77 -0.79
C LEU A 255 -3.90 11.62 -1.77
N VAL A 256 -4.57 11.85 -2.90
CA VAL A 256 -4.45 11.03 -4.10
C VAL A 256 -3.85 11.90 -5.18
N ASP A 257 -2.74 11.48 -5.78
CA ASP A 257 -2.04 12.20 -6.86
C ASP A 257 -1.80 13.68 -6.52
N ASP A 258 -1.31 13.92 -5.28
CA ASP A 258 -1.04 15.24 -4.68
C ASP A 258 -2.27 16.14 -4.45
N GLU A 259 -3.49 15.66 -4.68
CA GLU A 259 -4.73 16.35 -4.32
C GLU A 259 -5.28 15.84 -2.98
N VAL A 260 -5.60 16.75 -2.07
CA VAL A 260 -6.14 16.41 -0.75
C VAL A 260 -7.58 15.90 -0.88
N VAL A 261 -7.80 14.63 -0.52
CA VAL A 261 -9.12 13.96 -0.51
C VAL A 261 -9.74 13.89 0.89
N GLY A 262 -8.95 14.12 1.93
CA GLY A 262 -9.42 14.13 3.32
C GLY A 262 -8.42 14.77 4.26
N SER A 263 -8.88 15.24 5.42
CA SER A 263 -8.00 15.73 6.48
C SER A 263 -8.70 15.69 7.84
N THR A 264 -7.92 15.62 8.91
CA THR A 264 -8.42 15.72 10.29
C THR A 264 -7.43 16.48 11.19
N THR A 265 -7.97 17.15 12.21
CA THR A 265 -7.22 17.72 13.35
C THR A 265 -7.57 17.02 14.68
N GLU A 266 -8.35 15.95 14.58
CA GLU A 266 -8.87 15.14 15.69
C GLU A 266 -8.40 13.69 15.49
N ASP A 267 -8.36 12.91 16.57
CA ASP A 267 -7.95 11.49 16.57
C ASP A 267 -6.60 11.22 15.88
N ILE A 268 -5.65 12.14 16.08
CA ILE A 268 -4.28 12.01 15.56
C ILE A 268 -3.48 11.10 16.49
N PRO A 269 -2.95 9.95 16.02
CA PRO A 269 -2.05 9.12 16.80
C PRO A 269 -0.87 9.92 17.34
N VAL A 270 -0.47 9.63 18.58
CA VAL A 270 0.71 10.27 19.23
C VAL A 270 1.82 9.27 19.54
N GLU A 271 1.51 7.98 19.47
CA GLU A 271 2.45 6.89 19.68
C GLU A 271 3.16 6.53 18.37
N ARG A 272 4.20 5.69 18.46
CA ARG A 272 4.94 5.25 17.27
C ARG A 272 4.08 4.32 16.41
N MET A 273 3.97 4.67 15.12
CA MET A 273 3.21 3.92 14.12
C MET A 273 4.10 3.52 12.93
N HIS A 274 4.11 2.25 12.54
CA HIS A 274 4.81 1.74 11.36
C HIS A 274 3.84 1.54 10.20
N LEU A 275 4.35 1.65 8.97
CA LEU A 275 3.58 1.36 7.75
C LEU A 275 3.49 -0.15 7.55
N VAL A 276 2.30 -0.65 7.22
CA VAL A 276 2.06 -2.02 6.80
C VAL A 276 1.27 -1.96 5.50
N VAL A 277 1.66 -2.77 4.51
CA VAL A 277 0.79 -3.09 3.38
C VAL A 277 0.28 -4.50 3.58
N GLN A 278 -1.03 -4.65 3.70
CA GLN A 278 -1.72 -5.92 3.82
C GLN A 278 -2.67 -6.10 2.64
N THR A 279 -2.63 -7.26 2.00
CA THR A 279 -3.66 -7.64 1.05
C THR A 279 -4.05 -9.10 1.25
N GLY A 280 -5.35 -9.35 1.36
CA GLY A 280 -5.89 -10.63 1.82
C GLY A 280 -7.39 -10.72 1.61
N SER A 281 -8.03 -11.73 2.20
CA SER A 281 -9.48 -11.87 2.05
C SER A 281 -10.22 -10.75 2.79
N LEU A 282 -11.32 -10.26 2.22
CA LEU A 282 -12.17 -9.23 2.83
C LEU A 282 -13.02 -9.83 3.95
N GLN A 283 -13.83 -10.81 3.58
CA GLN A 283 -14.79 -11.50 4.44
C GLN A 283 -15.19 -12.82 3.80
N GLY A 284 -15.34 -13.87 4.62
CA GLY A 284 -15.66 -15.20 4.11
C GLY A 284 -14.55 -15.76 3.21
N LEU A 285 -14.90 -16.72 2.35
CA LEU A 285 -13.95 -17.30 1.39
C LEU A 285 -14.13 -16.65 0.01
N PRO A 286 -13.08 -16.07 -0.58
CA PRO A 286 -13.04 -15.72 -1.99
C PRO A 286 -13.45 -16.91 -2.90
N PRO A 287 -13.97 -16.64 -4.11
CA PRO A 287 -14.15 -17.68 -5.12
C PRO A 287 -12.84 -18.46 -5.36
N ARG A 288 -12.97 -19.76 -5.66
CA ARG A 288 -11.79 -20.63 -5.86
C ARG A 288 -10.96 -20.24 -7.08
N ASP A 289 -11.59 -19.62 -8.07
CA ASP A 289 -10.98 -19.11 -9.30
C ASP A 289 -10.65 -17.61 -9.23
N ALA A 290 -10.84 -16.96 -8.06
CA ALA A 290 -10.38 -15.60 -7.86
C ALA A 290 -8.85 -15.57 -7.77
N GLU A 291 -8.25 -14.82 -8.68
CA GLU A 291 -6.81 -14.66 -8.82
C GLU A 291 -6.50 -13.29 -9.44
N GLY A 292 -5.45 -12.64 -8.96
CA GLY A 292 -4.96 -11.38 -9.50
C GLY A 292 -3.95 -10.72 -8.58
N SER A 293 -3.46 -9.55 -8.96
CA SER A 293 -2.33 -8.92 -8.29
C SER A 293 -2.66 -7.55 -7.71
N LEU A 294 -2.06 -7.25 -6.56
CA LEU A 294 -1.79 -5.87 -6.12
C LEU A 294 -0.35 -5.56 -6.52
N LEU A 295 -0.15 -4.49 -7.30
CA LEU A 295 1.15 -4.04 -7.77
C LEU A 295 1.53 -2.71 -7.13
N ILE A 296 2.76 -2.62 -6.66
CA ILE A 296 3.35 -1.40 -6.09
C ILE A 296 4.58 -1.05 -6.93
N ASP A 297 4.56 0.11 -7.57
CA ASP A 297 5.69 0.65 -8.35
C ASP A 297 6.77 1.18 -7.41
N TRP A 298 6.38 2.01 -6.43
CA TRP A 298 7.32 2.51 -5.45
C TRP A 298 6.64 2.91 -4.15
N MET A 299 7.45 3.05 -3.11
CA MET A 299 7.03 3.59 -1.82
C MET A 299 8.11 4.45 -1.18
N THR A 300 7.70 5.49 -0.47
CA THR A 300 8.59 6.40 0.24
C THR A 300 8.07 6.72 1.63
N ILE A 301 8.98 6.86 2.59
CA ILE A 301 8.69 7.39 3.93
C ILE A 301 9.64 8.56 4.17
N ASP A 302 9.04 9.72 4.43
CA ASP A 302 9.75 10.91 4.87
C ASP A 302 9.37 11.22 6.33
N VAL A 303 10.31 11.75 7.10
CA VAL A 303 10.09 12.22 8.48
C VAL A 303 10.39 13.72 8.56
N PRO A 304 9.87 14.44 9.57
CA PRO A 304 10.28 15.81 9.81
C PRO A 304 11.81 15.92 9.89
N ALA A 305 12.38 16.84 9.09
CA ALA A 305 13.80 17.11 9.15
C ALA A 305 14.21 17.61 10.55
N GLU A 306 15.47 17.42 10.94
CA GLU A 306 15.92 17.78 12.28
C GLU A 306 15.62 19.25 12.62
N GLY A 307 14.79 19.47 13.63
CA GLY A 307 14.39 20.81 14.09
C GLY A 307 13.25 21.46 13.28
N GLU A 308 12.74 20.79 12.25
CA GLU A 308 11.64 21.29 11.43
C GLU A 308 10.28 20.81 11.94
N THR A 309 9.23 21.58 11.65
CA THR A 309 7.84 21.21 11.94
C THR A 309 7.02 21.33 10.66
N PRO A 310 7.19 20.39 9.72
CA PRO A 310 6.53 20.47 8.44
C PRO A 310 5.01 20.51 8.63
N GLN A 311 4.35 21.24 7.74
CA GLN A 311 2.90 21.36 7.74
C GLN A 311 2.32 20.34 6.78
N ALA A 312 1.24 19.68 7.20
CA ALA A 312 0.42 18.90 6.30
C ALA A 312 -0.24 19.83 5.26
N THR A 313 -0.38 19.32 4.05
CA THR A 313 -0.98 20.00 2.90
C THR A 313 -2.44 20.30 3.21
N LEU A 314 -2.85 21.55 3.03
CA LEU A 314 -4.23 21.96 3.27
C LEU A 314 -5.10 21.70 2.05
N PRO A 315 -6.39 21.38 2.23
CA PRO A 315 -7.35 21.33 1.12
C PRO A 315 -7.38 22.66 0.36
N SER A 316 -7.49 22.59 -0.95
CA SER A 316 -7.67 23.76 -1.82
C SER A 316 -8.83 24.63 -1.31
N GLY A 317 -8.54 25.86 -0.89
CA GLY A 317 -9.52 26.83 -0.37
C GLY A 317 -9.64 26.93 1.15
N ALA A 318 -8.84 26.17 1.93
CA ALA A 318 -8.75 26.39 3.37
C ALA A 318 -8.05 27.73 3.67
N PRO A 319 -8.57 28.55 4.62
CA PRO A 319 -7.87 29.77 5.03
C PRO A 319 -6.53 29.40 5.67
N VAL A 320 -5.44 29.95 5.14
CA VAL A 320 -4.12 29.88 5.77
C VAL A 320 -4.22 30.66 7.08
N ALA A 321 -3.99 29.99 8.22
CA ALA A 321 -3.90 30.68 9.50
C ALA A 321 -2.70 31.64 9.45
N GLY A 322 -2.97 32.95 9.48
CA GLY A 322 -1.97 34.02 9.51
C GLY A 322 -1.53 34.39 10.91
#